data_AF-A0A1G1WBY6-F1
#
_entry.id   AF-A0A1G1WBY6-F1
#
_cell.length_a   1.000
_cell.length_b   1.000
_cell.length_c   1.000
_cell.angle_alpha   90.00
_cell.angle_beta   90.00
_cell.angle_gamma   90.00
#
_symmetry.space_group_name_H-M   'P 1'
#
loop_
_entity.id
_entity.type
_entity.pdbx_description
1 polymer ?
#
loop_
_entity_poly.entity_id
_entity_poly.type
_entity_poly.pdbx_seq_one_letter_code
_entity_poly.pdbx_strand_id
1 'polypeptide(L)'
;MISDPELQKTFKVFLDDSDIINVVYLVGVKEPETQARQAELIERALLKITKDNPQNSYKMLADLLSAGDVGHASDKSKQIYSRLADKIYFEKTAVVGTNVFMKAAANVIFEISGRSDRARWFGNKEEAIKWLKKVK
;
A
#
# COMPACT_ATOMS: atom_id res chain seq x y z
N MET A 1 -6.32 21.77 4.97
CA MET A 1 -5.87 20.62 4.14
C MET A 1 -4.47 20.91 3.64
N ILE A 2 -3.52 19.99 3.79
CA ILE A 2 -2.17 20.14 3.22
C ILE A 2 -2.23 20.03 1.69
N SER A 3 -1.31 20.68 0.98
CA SER A 3 -1.27 20.68 -0.49
C SER A 3 -0.74 19.36 -1.06
N ASP A 4 -1.03 19.07 -2.34
CA ASP A 4 -0.53 17.86 -3.02
C ASP A 4 1.01 17.74 -3.00
N PRO A 5 1.81 18.81 -3.25
CA PRO A 5 3.27 18.71 -3.16
C PRO A 5 3.77 18.36 -1.76
N GLU A 6 3.13 18.87 -0.71
CA GLU A 6 3.48 18.50 0.67
C GLU A 6 3.06 17.06 0.97
N LEU A 7 1.90 16.63 0.48
CA LEU A 7 1.46 15.24 0.59
C LEU A 7 2.42 14.27 -0.10
N GLN A 8 2.95 14.60 -1.27
CA GLN A 8 3.90 13.75 -1.97
C GLN A 8 5.22 13.56 -1.21
N LYS A 9 5.57 14.45 -0.27
CA LYS A 9 6.73 14.26 0.61
C LYS A 9 6.49 13.23 1.71
N THR A 10 5.23 12.82 1.94
CA THR A 10 4.86 11.88 3.00
C THR A 10 4.95 10.42 2.59
N PHE A 11 5.19 10.12 1.31
CA PHE A 11 5.33 8.75 0.82
C PHE A 11 6.28 8.65 -0.37
N LYS A 12 6.70 7.43 -0.70
CA LYS A 12 7.42 7.10 -1.94
C LYS A 12 6.77 5.90 -2.60
N VAL A 13 6.65 5.94 -3.92
CA VAL A 13 6.22 4.80 -4.74
C VAL A 13 7.25 4.55 -5.83
N PHE A 14 7.77 3.33 -5.93
CA PHE A 14 8.77 2.96 -6.94
C PHE A 14 8.76 1.44 -7.19
N LEU A 15 9.23 1.02 -8.37
CA LEU A 15 9.55 -0.37 -8.67
C LEU A 15 11.03 -0.60 -8.34
N ASP A 16 11.35 -1.65 -7.59
CA ASP A 16 12.74 -2.01 -7.29
C ASP A 16 13.32 -3.04 -8.29
N ASP A 17 14.63 -3.29 -8.18
CA ASP A 17 15.36 -4.24 -9.04
C ASP A 17 14.93 -5.72 -8.85
N SER A 18 14.03 -6.00 -7.90
CA SER A 18 13.43 -7.32 -7.68
C SER A 18 11.98 -7.41 -8.19
N ASP A 19 11.55 -6.46 -9.04
CA ASP A 19 10.19 -6.33 -9.57
C ASP A 19 9.11 -6.21 -8.48
N ILE A 20 9.46 -5.62 -7.33
CA ILE A 20 8.52 -5.33 -6.25
C ILE A 20 8.17 -3.84 -6.29
N ILE A 21 6.89 -3.55 -6.39
CA ILE A 21 6.36 -2.21 -6.21
C ILE A 21 6.41 -1.88 -4.70
N ASN A 22 7.18 -0.87 -4.34
CA ASN A 22 7.32 -0.39 -2.99
C ASN A 22 6.45 0.85 -2.78
N VAL A 23 5.60 0.83 -1.75
CA VAL A 23 4.87 1.98 -1.23
C VAL A 23 5.39 2.25 0.19
N VAL A 24 6.23 3.25 0.36
CA VAL A 24 6.85 3.58 1.66
C VAL A 24 6.19 4.82 2.23
N TYR A 25 5.54 4.69 3.37
CA TYR A 25 4.98 5.82 4.12
C TYR A 25 6.08 6.41 5.01
N LEU A 26 6.39 7.69 4.78
CA LEU A 26 7.45 8.42 5.49
C LEU A 26 6.89 9.23 6.66
N VAL A 27 5.65 9.72 6.54
CA VAL A 27 5.00 10.54 7.55
C VAL A 27 3.52 10.17 7.62
N GLY A 28 3.04 9.95 8.84
CA GLY A 28 1.67 9.62 9.13
C GLY A 28 0.76 10.83 8.98
N VAL A 29 -0.41 10.57 8.38
CA VAL A 29 -1.45 11.57 8.17
C VAL A 29 -2.69 11.09 8.93
N LYS A 30 -3.29 11.98 9.74
CA LYS A 30 -4.43 11.63 10.61
C LYS A 30 -5.78 12.10 10.06
N GLU A 31 -5.79 13.24 9.39
CA GLU A 31 -7.03 13.85 8.89
C GLU A 31 -7.65 13.00 7.77
N PRO A 32 -8.92 12.53 7.90
CA PRO A 32 -9.51 11.56 6.98
C PRO A 32 -9.51 11.99 5.51
N GLU A 33 -9.80 13.26 5.22
CA GLU A 33 -9.77 13.81 3.86
C GLU A 33 -8.34 13.84 3.30
N THR A 34 -7.37 14.13 4.16
CA THR A 34 -5.96 14.20 3.78
C THR A 34 -5.42 12.78 3.53
N GLN A 35 -5.82 11.78 4.32
CA GLN A 35 -5.53 10.38 4.06
C GLN A 35 -6.15 9.90 2.74
N ALA A 36 -7.39 10.29 2.46
CA ALA A 36 -8.03 9.97 1.19
C ALA A 36 -7.27 10.58 0.01
N ARG A 37 -6.83 11.83 0.14
CA ARG A 37 -6.03 12.48 -0.91
C ARG A 37 -4.66 11.82 -1.09
N GLN A 38 -3.99 11.44 0.00
CA GLN A 38 -2.76 10.67 -0.04
C GLN A 38 -2.96 9.34 -0.79
N ALA A 39 -4.05 8.63 -0.50
CA ALA A 39 -4.39 7.38 -1.19
C ALA A 39 -4.66 7.57 -2.69
N GLU A 40 -5.34 8.65 -3.09
CA GLU A 40 -5.52 8.99 -4.51
C GLU A 40 -4.17 9.27 -5.22
N LEU A 41 -3.24 9.93 -4.54
CA LEU A 41 -1.91 10.21 -5.10
C LEU A 41 -1.06 8.94 -5.22
N ILE A 42 -1.13 8.05 -4.22
CA ILE A 42 -0.49 6.73 -4.26
C ILE A 42 -1.08 5.88 -5.40
N GLU A 43 -2.40 5.82 -5.53
CA GLU A 43 -3.08 5.12 -6.64
C GLU A 43 -2.58 5.62 -7.99
N ARG A 44 -2.53 6.94 -8.20
CA ARG A 44 -2.01 7.52 -9.46
C ARG A 44 -0.55 7.10 -9.73
N ALA A 45 0.28 7.06 -8.69
CA ALA A 45 1.67 6.63 -8.84
C ALA A 45 1.78 5.13 -9.19
N LEU A 46 0.97 4.27 -8.55
CA LEU A 46 0.89 2.84 -8.86
C LEU A 46 0.45 2.62 -10.31
N LEU A 47 -0.63 3.28 -10.74
CA LEU A 47 -1.13 3.16 -12.11
C LEU A 47 -0.11 3.66 -13.15
N LYS A 48 0.70 4.66 -12.81
CA LYS A 48 1.77 5.13 -13.69
C LYS A 48 2.86 4.07 -13.87
N ILE A 49 3.24 3.37 -12.81
CA ILE A 49 4.25 2.30 -12.87
C ILE A 49 3.75 1.13 -13.71
N THR A 50 2.48 0.76 -13.59
CA THR A 50 1.92 -0.41 -14.26
C THR A 50 1.33 -0.12 -15.64
N LYS A 51 1.33 1.15 -16.09
CA LYS A 51 0.66 1.59 -17.32
C LYS A 51 1.15 0.87 -18.56
N ASP A 52 2.46 0.70 -18.67
CA ASP A 52 3.08 0.16 -19.89
C ASP A 52 2.96 -1.36 -19.98
N ASN A 53 2.73 -2.04 -18.85
CA ASN A 53 2.56 -3.49 -18.78
C ASN A 53 1.40 -3.87 -17.84
N PRO A 54 0.14 -3.56 -18.22
CA PRO A 54 -1.02 -3.76 -17.34
C PRO A 54 -1.38 -5.23 -17.12
N GLN A 55 -0.91 -6.12 -17.99
CA GLN A 55 -1.12 -7.58 -17.89
C GLN A 55 -0.09 -8.29 -17.01
N ASN A 56 0.98 -7.59 -16.60
CA ASN A 56 1.98 -8.20 -15.73
C ASN A 56 1.42 -8.39 -14.32
N SER A 57 1.86 -9.46 -13.67
CA SER A 57 1.61 -9.68 -12.26
C SER A 57 2.66 -9.00 -11.41
N TYR A 58 2.23 -8.09 -10.54
CA TYR A 58 3.14 -7.34 -9.68
C TYR A 58 3.14 -7.84 -8.24
N LYS A 59 4.29 -7.79 -7.59
CA LYS A 59 4.39 -7.93 -6.14
C LYS A 59 4.41 -6.54 -5.52
N MET A 60 3.78 -6.36 -4.37
CA MET A 60 3.74 -5.07 -3.69
C MET A 60 4.16 -5.19 -2.24
N LEU A 61 4.97 -4.24 -1.77
CA LEU A 61 5.31 -4.01 -0.38
C LEU A 61 4.80 -2.63 0.06
N ALA A 62 3.85 -2.58 0.98
CA ALA A 62 3.46 -1.35 1.66
C ALA A 62 4.15 -1.28 3.03
N ASP A 63 5.06 -0.32 3.21
CA ASP A 63 5.89 -0.16 4.41
C ASP A 63 5.39 1.03 5.23
N LEU A 64 4.82 0.74 6.41
CA LEU A 64 4.30 1.71 7.35
C LEU A 64 5.26 1.99 8.52
N LEU A 65 6.43 1.34 8.58
CA LEU A 65 7.31 1.39 9.76
C LEU A 65 7.82 2.79 10.06
N SER A 66 8.06 3.60 9.03
CA SER A 66 8.56 4.98 9.17
C SER A 66 7.45 6.02 9.32
N ALA A 67 6.18 5.63 9.14
CA ALA A 67 5.07 6.57 9.12
C ALA A 67 4.78 7.18 10.51
N GLY A 68 5.31 6.59 11.59
CA GLY A 68 5.02 7.04 12.94
C GLY A 68 3.53 6.87 13.28
N ASP A 69 2.92 7.92 13.85
CA ASP A 69 1.52 7.88 14.26
C ASP A 69 0.57 8.18 13.08
N VAL A 70 0.03 7.10 12.51
CA VAL A 70 -0.89 7.10 11.37
C VAL A 70 -2.37 7.09 11.76
N GLY A 71 -2.71 7.06 13.07
CA GLY A 71 -4.10 6.95 13.52
C GLY A 71 -4.85 5.74 12.92
N HIS A 72 -6.11 5.94 12.53
CA HIS A 72 -6.92 4.97 11.81
C HIS A 72 -7.00 5.31 10.33
N ALA A 73 -7.07 4.31 9.45
CA ALA A 73 -7.30 4.53 8.02
C ALA A 73 -8.76 4.94 7.74
N SER A 74 -8.96 6.05 7.01
CA SER A 74 -10.28 6.53 6.63
C SER A 74 -11.02 5.56 5.72
N ASP A 75 -12.35 5.56 5.77
CA ASP A 75 -13.17 4.71 4.89
C ASP A 75 -12.91 4.96 3.41
N LYS A 76 -12.72 6.22 3.02
CA LYS A 76 -12.41 6.59 1.64
C LYS A 76 -11.05 6.03 1.19
N SER A 77 -10.02 6.08 2.05
CA SER A 77 -8.72 5.46 1.73
C SER A 77 -8.82 3.93 1.58
N LYS A 78 -9.56 3.26 2.47
CA LYS A 78 -9.81 1.81 2.39
C LYS A 78 -10.50 1.44 1.07
N GLN A 79 -11.52 2.20 0.66
CA GLN A 79 -12.21 1.99 -0.61
C GLN A 79 -11.29 2.16 -1.83
N ILE A 80 -10.43 3.18 -1.84
CA ILE A 80 -9.44 3.39 -2.91
C ILE A 80 -8.53 2.18 -3.01
N TYR A 81 -7.94 1.73 -1.90
CA TYR A 81 -7.02 0.59 -1.89
C TYR A 81 -7.68 -0.75 -2.19
N SER A 82 -8.96 -0.94 -1.83
CA SER A 82 -9.70 -2.15 -2.18
C SER A 82 -9.94 -2.24 -3.69
N ARG A 83 -10.29 -1.13 -4.35
CA ARG A 83 -10.55 -1.06 -5.80
C ARG A 83 -9.30 -1.10 -6.67
N LEU A 84 -8.10 -0.99 -6.09
CA LEU A 84 -6.85 -1.16 -6.84
C LEU A 84 -6.75 -2.56 -7.47
N ALA A 85 -7.36 -3.58 -6.87
CA ALA A 85 -7.36 -4.93 -7.42
C ALA A 85 -8.09 -5.04 -8.77
N ASP A 86 -9.03 -4.13 -9.05
CA ASP A 86 -9.76 -4.07 -10.32
C ASP A 86 -8.90 -3.46 -11.45
N LYS A 87 -7.80 -2.78 -11.09
CA LYS A 87 -6.96 -2.01 -12.01
C LYS A 87 -5.57 -2.60 -12.19
N ILE A 88 -5.03 -3.26 -11.16
CA ILE A 88 -3.69 -3.82 -11.13
C ILE A 88 -3.76 -5.23 -10.56
N TYR A 89 -3.24 -6.21 -11.31
CA TYR A 89 -3.13 -7.56 -10.81
C TYR A 89 -1.89 -7.71 -9.91
N PHE A 90 -2.13 -7.76 -8.59
CA PHE A 90 -1.09 -8.06 -7.61
C PHE A 90 -1.01 -9.56 -7.35
N GLU A 91 0.11 -10.20 -7.71
CA GLU A 91 0.39 -11.59 -7.38
C GLU A 91 0.46 -11.78 -5.86
N LYS A 92 1.18 -10.87 -5.19
CA LYS A 92 1.31 -10.83 -3.73
C LYS A 92 1.37 -9.41 -3.21
N THR A 93 0.77 -9.18 -2.05
CA THR A 93 0.86 -7.89 -1.33
C THR A 93 1.30 -8.12 0.11
N ALA A 94 2.41 -7.52 0.50
CA ALA A 94 2.82 -7.48 1.90
C ALA A 94 2.58 -6.08 2.45
N VAL A 95 2.01 -6.00 3.65
CA VAL A 95 1.94 -4.75 4.43
C VAL A 95 2.77 -4.93 5.68
N VAL A 96 3.67 -4.01 5.97
CA VAL A 96 4.57 -4.07 7.12
C VAL A 96 4.26 -2.93 8.06
N GLY A 97 4.07 -3.24 9.34
CA GLY A 97 3.87 -2.23 10.37
C GLY A 97 3.73 -2.83 11.77
N THR A 98 3.71 -1.94 12.76
CA THR A 98 3.59 -2.31 14.19
C THR A 98 2.24 -1.94 14.81
N ASN A 99 1.43 -1.12 14.12
CA ASN A 99 0.15 -0.63 14.63
C ASN A 99 -1.00 -1.64 14.39
N VAL A 100 -1.66 -2.05 15.47
CA VAL A 100 -2.77 -3.03 15.45
C VAL A 100 -4.03 -2.53 14.72
N PHE A 101 -4.34 -1.23 14.78
CA PHE A 101 -5.47 -0.64 14.06
C PHE A 101 -5.22 -0.64 12.55
N MET A 102 -3.99 -0.36 12.13
CA MET A 102 -3.60 -0.46 10.73
C MET A 102 -3.60 -1.90 10.22
N LYS A 103 -3.22 -2.87 11.06
CA LYS A 103 -3.37 -4.29 10.75
C LYS A 103 -4.83 -4.67 10.49
N ALA A 104 -5.74 -4.22 11.36
CA ALA A 104 -7.17 -4.46 11.17
C ALA A 104 -7.68 -3.82 9.86
N ALA A 105 -7.30 -2.57 9.58
CA ALA A 105 -7.66 -1.89 8.35
C ALA A 105 -7.11 -2.60 7.10
N ALA A 106 -5.86 -3.07 7.13
CA ALA A 106 -5.25 -3.82 6.04
C ALA A 106 -6.00 -5.13 5.77
N ASN A 107 -6.35 -5.87 6.81
CA ASN A 107 -7.14 -7.10 6.67
C ASN A 107 -8.52 -6.84 6.04
N VAL A 108 -9.19 -5.75 6.41
CA VAL A 108 -10.45 -5.35 5.78
C VAL A 108 -10.26 -5.06 4.30
N ILE A 109 -9.19 -4.35 3.92
CA ILE A 109 -8.86 -4.10 2.51
C ILE A 109 -8.60 -5.43 1.77
N PHE A 110 -7.86 -6.36 2.36
CA PHE A 110 -7.55 -7.66 1.75
C PHE A 110 -8.83 -8.46 1.46
N GLU A 111 -9.74 -8.50 2.43
CA GLU A 111 -11.00 -9.21 2.32
C GLU A 111 -11.90 -8.61 1.23
N ILE A 112 -12.14 -7.30 1.29
CA ILE A 112 -13.01 -6.60 0.32
C ILE A 112 -12.44 -6.68 -1.09
N SER A 113 -11.11 -6.71 -1.23
CA SER A 113 -10.46 -6.82 -2.55
C SER A 113 -10.33 -8.27 -3.06
N GLY A 114 -10.80 -9.27 -2.32
CA GLY A 114 -10.67 -10.68 -2.71
C GLY A 114 -9.21 -11.14 -2.80
N ARG A 115 -8.34 -10.59 -1.96
CA ARG A 115 -6.89 -10.87 -1.94
C ARG A 115 -6.41 -11.52 -0.64
N SER A 116 -7.31 -11.98 0.24
CA SER A 116 -6.96 -12.55 1.55
C SER A 116 -5.98 -13.74 1.47
N ASP A 117 -5.95 -14.47 0.35
CA ASP A 117 -5.05 -15.59 0.09
C ASP A 117 -3.62 -15.18 -0.36
N ARG A 118 -3.48 -13.93 -0.82
CA ARG A 118 -2.26 -13.38 -1.45
C ARG A 118 -1.87 -12.01 -0.92
N ALA A 119 -2.49 -11.55 0.15
CA ALA A 119 -2.15 -10.33 0.85
C ALA A 119 -1.96 -10.61 2.34
N ARG A 120 -0.90 -10.09 2.96
CA ARG A 120 -0.55 -10.41 4.34
C ARG A 120 0.10 -9.26 5.08
N TRP A 121 -0.24 -9.11 6.36
CA TRP A 121 0.44 -8.23 7.29
C TRP A 121 1.66 -8.90 7.93
N PHE A 122 2.74 -8.14 8.08
CA PHE A 122 3.99 -8.55 8.73
C PHE A 122 4.41 -7.54 9.80
N GLY A 123 5.01 -8.05 10.88
CA GLY A 123 5.57 -7.22 11.95
C GLY A 123 6.96 -6.66 11.64
N ASN A 124 7.66 -7.23 10.63
CA ASN A 124 8.97 -6.77 10.19
C ASN A 124 9.11 -6.87 8.67
N LYS A 125 10.02 -6.07 8.13
CA LYS A 125 10.23 -5.93 6.69
C LYS A 125 10.94 -7.12 6.06
N GLU A 126 11.85 -7.76 6.80
CA GLU A 126 12.65 -8.87 6.30
C GLU A 126 11.78 -10.08 5.95
N GLU A 127 10.86 -10.47 6.83
CA GLU A 127 9.92 -11.57 6.60
C GLU A 127 8.96 -11.28 5.45
N ALA A 128 8.49 -10.03 5.35
CA ALA A 128 7.64 -9.60 4.26
C ALA A 128 8.33 -9.78 2.90
N ILE A 129 9.57 -9.29 2.78
CA ILE A 129 10.37 -9.43 1.56
C ILE A 129 10.63 -10.90 1.26
N LYS A 130 11.03 -11.71 2.26
CA LYS A 130 11.22 -13.15 2.08
C LYS A 130 9.95 -13.82 1.55
N TRP A 131 8.78 -13.46 2.05
CA TRP A 131 7.51 -14.03 1.60
C TRP A 131 7.11 -13.58 0.19
N LEU A 132 7.34 -12.31 -0.16
CA LEU A 132 7.12 -11.80 -1.52
C LEU A 132 8.02 -12.51 -2.54
N LYS A 133 9.29 -12.76 -2.18
CA LYS A 133 10.27 -13.40 -3.07
C LYS A 133 10.08 -14.91 -3.23
N LYS A 134 9.41 -15.60 -2.30
CA LYS A 134 9.07 -17.01 -2.48
C LYS A 134 8.22 -17.18 -3.73
N VAL A 135 8.69 -17.96 -4.68
CA VAL A 135 7.87 -18.44 -5.80
C VAL A 135 6.84 -19.41 -5.23
N LYS A 136 5.57 -19.27 -5.62
CA LYS A 136 4.53 -20.25 -5.28
C LYS A 136 4.70 -21.48 -6.15
#